data_AF-A0A7J8U7Y1-F1
#
_entry.id   AF-A0A7J8U7Y1-F1
#
_cell.length_a   1.000
_cell.length_b   1.000
_cell.length_c   1.000
_cell.angle_alpha   90.00
_cell.angle_beta   90.00
_cell.angle_gamma   90.00
#
_symmetry.space_group_name_H-M   'P 1'
#
loop_
_entity.id
_entity.type
_entity.pdbx_description
1 polymer ?
#
loop_
_entity_poly.entity_id
_entity_poly.type
_entity_poly.pdbx_seq_one_letter_code
_entity_poly.pdbx_strand_id
1 'polypeptide(L)'
;MVGQFSTIRHIEDVVITSLEELATMNRPIKFFNEMKTIALNVIAKVSLGSTQDSILWSMVKYYTELSPGILSMPINIPGFAFHRALKAKKQLVKLTKDELDERRRKTVAERKKGMMDLLMEVENEIGEKLEDEHIIDLLLLILFSGRETAAHTAMWEEQQAIIKRRPSSQKSLTLTEIKEIEYLPKVIDESLRRNYFAFAIYRKVVADVNIN
;
A
#
# COMPACT_ATOMS: atom_id res chain seq x y z
N MET A 1 -10.62 19.79 -4.75
CA MET A 1 -10.01 20.04 -3.42
C MET A 1 -10.68 19.30 -2.25
N VAL A 2 -11.85 18.67 -2.41
CA VAL A 2 -12.58 17.95 -1.33
C VAL A 2 -11.96 16.56 -1.00
N GLY A 3 -11.22 15.94 -1.93
CA GLY A 3 -10.69 14.57 -1.77
C GLY A 3 -9.49 14.40 -0.83
N GLN A 4 -8.66 15.44 -0.62
CA GLN A 4 -7.45 15.31 0.22
C GLN A 4 -7.76 15.25 1.72
N PHE A 5 -8.75 16.00 2.20
CA PHE A 5 -9.18 15.95 3.61
C PHE A 5 -9.80 14.60 4.00
N SER A 6 -10.38 13.86 3.04
CA SER A 6 -10.94 12.52 3.28
C SER A 6 -9.86 11.46 3.52
N THR A 7 -8.70 11.61 2.88
CA THR A 7 -7.67 10.56 2.90
C THR A 7 -6.96 10.48 4.24
N ILE A 8 -6.61 11.63 4.85
CA ILE A 8 -5.94 11.66 6.15
C ILE A 8 -6.80 11.01 7.23
N ARG A 9 -8.09 11.34 7.30
CA ARG A 9 -9.01 10.71 8.25
C ARG A 9 -9.11 9.21 8.04
N HIS A 10 -9.18 8.74 6.80
CA HIS A 10 -9.19 7.30 6.53
C HIS A 10 -7.91 6.60 6.97
N ILE A 11 -6.75 7.25 6.80
CA ILE A 11 -5.48 6.71 7.29
C ILE A 11 -5.51 6.65 8.82
N GLU A 12 -5.91 7.73 9.48
CA GLU A 12 -6.03 7.77 10.94
C GLU A 12 -6.97 6.69 11.47
N ASP A 13 -8.18 6.59 10.93
CA ASP A 13 -9.19 5.62 11.38
C ASP A 13 -8.64 4.19 11.30
N VAL A 14 -8.02 3.82 10.18
CA VAL A 14 -7.44 2.49 9.97
C VAL A 14 -6.29 2.25 10.94
N VAL A 15 -5.38 3.21 11.08
CA VAL A 15 -4.19 3.08 11.93
C VAL A 15 -4.57 3.01 13.41
N ILE A 16 -5.41 3.92 13.89
CA ILE A 16 -5.87 3.95 15.29
C ILE A 16 -6.58 2.65 15.64
N THR A 17 -7.60 2.26 14.85
CA THR A 17 -8.35 1.01 15.10
C THR A 17 -7.41 -0.19 15.15
N SER A 18 -6.48 -0.30 14.20
CA SER A 18 -5.54 -1.44 14.16
C SER A 18 -4.58 -1.44 15.34
N LEU A 19 -4.04 -0.27 15.74
CA LEU A 19 -3.12 -0.17 16.87
C LEU A 19 -3.81 -0.41 18.21
N GLU A 20 -5.06 0.03 18.37
CA GLU A 20 -5.88 -0.27 19.54
C GLU A 20 -6.15 -1.77 19.65
N GLU A 21 -6.55 -2.42 18.55
CA GLU A 21 -6.71 -3.88 18.50
C GLU A 21 -5.41 -4.60 18.91
N LEU A 22 -4.26 -4.19 18.36
CA LEU A 22 -2.96 -4.76 18.72
C LEU A 22 -2.60 -4.54 20.19
N ALA A 23 -2.91 -3.37 20.76
CA ALA A 23 -2.64 -3.05 22.15
C ALA A 23 -3.47 -3.90 23.13
N THR A 24 -4.66 -4.36 22.71
CA THR A 24 -5.49 -5.27 23.51
C THR A 24 -5.04 -6.74 23.45
N MET A 25 -4.14 -7.10 22.52
CA MET A 25 -3.66 -8.47 22.39
C MET A 25 -2.73 -8.83 23.56
N ASN A 26 -3.17 -9.75 24.42
CA ASN A 26 -2.36 -10.25 25.53
C ASN A 26 -1.37 -11.36 25.11
N ARG A 27 -0.68 -11.18 23.97
CA ARG A 27 0.31 -12.14 23.44
C ARG A 27 1.40 -11.42 22.63
N PRO A 28 2.60 -12.00 22.50
CA PRO A 28 3.62 -11.47 21.60
C PRO A 28 3.12 -11.39 20.16
N ILE A 29 3.35 -10.25 19.50
CA ILE A 29 3.01 -10.01 18.10
C ILE A 29 4.27 -9.93 17.24
N LYS A 30 4.16 -10.34 15.98
CA LYS A 30 5.21 -10.09 14.98
C LYS A 30 4.99 -8.71 14.39
N PHE A 31 5.46 -7.68 15.09
CA PHE A 31 5.16 -6.28 14.81
C PHE A 31 5.28 -5.91 13.31
N PHE A 32 6.34 -6.35 12.63
CA PHE A 32 6.52 -6.10 11.20
C PHE A 32 5.41 -6.67 10.30
N ASN A 33 4.89 -7.85 10.62
CA ASN A 33 3.78 -8.43 9.88
C ASN A 33 2.50 -7.62 10.10
N GLU A 34 2.27 -7.14 11.32
CA GLU A 34 1.13 -6.29 11.64
C GLU A 34 1.23 -4.95 10.91
N MET A 35 2.41 -4.32 10.88
CA MET A 35 2.63 -3.09 10.11
C MET A 35 2.38 -3.28 8.60
N LYS A 36 2.72 -4.45 8.03
CA LYS A 36 2.37 -4.79 6.64
C LYS A 36 0.86 -4.93 6.44
N THR A 37 0.13 -5.47 7.41
CA THR A 37 -1.33 -5.56 7.36
C THR A 37 -1.95 -4.17 7.41
N ILE A 38 -1.52 -3.33 8.35
CA ILE A 38 -1.98 -1.94 8.48
C ILE A 38 -1.70 -1.14 7.21
N ALA A 39 -0.47 -1.21 6.70
CA ALA A 39 -0.07 -0.51 5.48
C ALA A 39 -0.90 -0.96 4.27
N LEU A 40 -1.18 -2.26 4.14
CA LEU A 40 -2.04 -2.78 3.07
C LEU A 40 -3.48 -2.27 3.21
N ASN A 41 -4.05 -2.28 4.40
CA ASN A 41 -5.41 -1.78 4.64
C ASN A 41 -5.54 -0.29 4.27
N VAL A 42 -4.52 0.51 4.62
CA VAL A 42 -4.45 1.92 4.25
C VAL A 42 -4.40 2.11 2.73
N ILE A 43 -3.42 1.48 2.04
CA ILE A 43 -3.27 1.68 0.60
C ILE A 43 -4.44 1.07 -0.18
N ALA A 44 -5.04 -0.02 0.30
CA ALA A 44 -6.24 -0.61 -0.28
C ALA A 44 -7.44 0.33 -0.14
N LYS A 45 -7.62 1.00 1.00
CA LYS A 45 -8.68 2.01 1.16
C LYS A 45 -8.54 3.16 0.16
N VAL A 46 -7.31 3.64 -0.07
CA VAL A 46 -7.05 4.73 -1.01
C VAL A 46 -7.20 4.28 -2.46
N SER A 47 -6.68 3.09 -2.79
CA SER A 47 -6.60 2.61 -4.17
C SER A 47 -7.92 1.99 -4.62
N LEU A 48 -8.50 1.17 -3.77
CA LEU A 48 -9.74 0.42 -4.00
C LEU A 48 -10.94 1.05 -3.28
N GLY A 49 -10.85 2.20 -2.61
CA GLY A 49 -12.03 2.77 -1.94
C GLY A 49 -12.63 1.86 -0.85
N SER A 50 -13.94 1.61 -0.89
CA SER A 50 -14.59 0.65 0.01
C SER A 50 -14.47 -0.78 -0.51
N THR A 51 -13.82 -1.64 0.26
CA THR A 51 -13.67 -3.07 0.00
C THR A 51 -14.11 -3.86 1.24
N GLN A 52 -14.61 -5.08 1.07
CA GLN A 52 -14.99 -5.95 2.18
C GLN A 52 -13.75 -6.44 2.94
N ASP A 53 -13.84 -6.56 4.26
CA ASP A 53 -12.72 -7.00 5.09
C ASP A 53 -12.21 -8.39 4.68
N SER A 54 -13.11 -9.30 4.30
CA SER A 54 -12.76 -10.65 3.80
C SER A 54 -11.82 -10.62 2.58
N ILE A 55 -12.02 -9.66 1.68
CA ILE A 55 -11.17 -9.44 0.50
C ILE A 55 -9.82 -8.87 0.95
N LEU A 56 -9.80 -7.90 1.87
CA LEU A 56 -8.58 -7.34 2.43
C LEU A 56 -7.72 -8.42 3.11
N TRP A 57 -8.32 -9.25 3.96
CA TRP A 57 -7.63 -10.39 4.58
C TRP A 57 -7.05 -11.37 3.55
N SER A 58 -7.79 -11.63 2.47
CA SER A 58 -7.29 -12.46 1.36
C SER A 58 -6.12 -11.80 0.65
N MET A 59 -6.16 -10.48 0.42
CA MET A 59 -5.04 -9.72 -0.15
C MET A 59 -3.82 -9.76 0.77
N VAL A 60 -3.97 -9.55 2.08
CA VAL A 60 -2.88 -9.67 3.07
C VAL A 60 -2.19 -11.03 2.93
N LYS A 61 -2.97 -12.10 2.89
CA LYS A 61 -2.46 -13.47 2.73
C LYS A 61 -1.68 -13.62 1.41
N TYR A 62 -2.27 -13.26 0.28
CA TYR A 62 -1.63 -13.48 -1.02
C TYR A 62 -0.43 -12.57 -1.26
N TYR A 63 -0.43 -11.32 -0.78
CA TYR A 63 0.77 -10.49 -0.83
C TYR A 63 1.89 -11.05 0.04
N THR A 64 1.58 -11.65 1.20
CA THR A 64 2.57 -12.33 2.04
C THR A 64 3.23 -13.52 1.33
N GLU A 65 2.47 -14.29 0.55
CA GLU A 65 3.00 -15.38 -0.27
C GLU A 65 3.74 -14.89 -1.53
N LEU A 66 3.35 -13.72 -2.06
CA LEU A 66 3.97 -13.10 -3.23
C LEU A 66 5.37 -12.56 -2.92
N SER A 67 5.53 -11.78 -1.83
CA SER A 67 6.74 -11.00 -1.57
C SER A 67 8.04 -11.82 -1.62
N PRO A 68 8.14 -13.02 -1.01
CA PRO A 68 9.37 -13.81 -1.03
C PRO A 68 9.75 -14.31 -2.42
N GLY A 69 8.80 -14.41 -3.35
CA GLY A 69 9.07 -14.94 -4.69
C GLY A 69 9.63 -13.91 -5.68
N ILE A 70 9.49 -12.60 -5.39
CA ILE A 70 9.87 -11.52 -6.32
C ILE A 70 11.38 -11.50 -6.58
N LEU A 71 12.18 -11.72 -5.55
CA LEU A 71 13.66 -11.78 -5.63
C LEU A 71 14.19 -13.21 -5.53
N SER A 72 13.33 -14.22 -5.64
CA SER A 72 13.74 -15.62 -5.59
C SER A 72 14.25 -16.11 -6.95
N MET A 73 14.97 -17.24 -6.94
CA MET A 73 15.33 -17.93 -8.17
C MET A 73 14.06 -18.28 -8.97
N PRO A 74 14.02 -18.05 -10.30
CA PRO A 74 12.82 -18.22 -11.12
C PRO A 74 12.51 -19.70 -11.43
N ILE A 75 12.43 -20.53 -10.38
CA ILE A 75 12.19 -21.97 -10.47
C ILE A 75 10.71 -22.25 -10.17
N ASN A 76 9.96 -22.60 -11.19
CA ASN A 76 8.51 -22.86 -11.10
C ASN A 76 8.20 -24.33 -10.76
N ILE A 77 8.67 -24.81 -9.61
CA ILE A 77 8.44 -26.18 -9.12
C ILE A 77 7.78 -26.10 -7.73
N PRO A 78 6.81 -26.98 -7.39
CA PRO A 78 6.23 -27.03 -6.05
C PRO A 78 7.30 -27.07 -4.94
N GLY A 79 7.13 -26.23 -3.92
CA GLY A 79 8.11 -26.06 -2.83
C GLY A 79 8.97 -24.80 -2.95
N PHE A 80 9.21 -24.29 -4.17
CA PHE A 80 9.99 -23.06 -4.38
C PHE A 80 9.16 -21.79 -4.14
N ALA A 81 9.82 -20.73 -3.69
CA ALA A 81 9.19 -19.43 -3.42
C ALA A 81 8.55 -18.83 -4.68
N PHE A 82 9.24 -18.90 -5.83
CA PHE A 82 8.73 -18.43 -7.12
C PHE A 82 7.41 -19.12 -7.52
N HIS A 83 7.32 -20.44 -7.35
CA HIS A 83 6.09 -21.19 -7.63
C HIS A 83 4.91 -20.74 -6.76
N ARG A 84 5.14 -20.53 -5.45
CA ARG A 84 4.10 -20.02 -4.54
C ARG A 84 3.68 -18.60 -4.91
N ALA A 85 4.64 -17.74 -5.22
CA ALA A 85 4.39 -16.36 -5.65
C ALA A 85 3.57 -16.28 -6.95
N LEU A 86 3.84 -17.14 -7.94
CA LEU A 86 3.02 -17.21 -9.15
C LEU A 86 1.57 -17.63 -8.85
N LYS A 87 1.37 -18.58 -7.93
CA LYS A 87 0.01 -18.96 -7.48
C LYS A 87 -0.68 -17.81 -6.76
N ALA A 88 0.03 -17.12 -5.86
CA ALA A 88 -0.49 -15.96 -5.15
C ALA A 88 -0.85 -14.80 -6.09
N LYS A 89 0.01 -14.50 -7.08
CA LYS A 89 -0.26 -13.50 -8.13
C LYS A 89 -1.56 -13.80 -8.85
N LYS A 90 -1.79 -15.06 -9.25
CA LYS A 90 -3.05 -15.46 -9.93
C LYS A 90 -4.29 -15.18 -9.06
N GLN A 91 -4.21 -15.42 -7.76
CA GLN A 91 -5.32 -15.12 -6.85
C GLN A 91 -5.53 -13.62 -6.66
N LEU A 92 -4.45 -12.85 -6.56
CA LEU A 92 -4.51 -11.39 -6.50
C LEU A 92 -5.14 -10.78 -7.75
N VAL A 93 -4.71 -11.21 -8.94
CA VAL A 93 -5.31 -10.80 -10.22
C VAL A 93 -6.80 -11.09 -10.23
N LYS A 94 -7.22 -12.29 -9.81
CA LYS A 94 -8.62 -12.66 -9.73
C LYS A 94 -9.42 -11.75 -8.79
N LEU A 95 -8.94 -11.54 -7.56
CA LEU A 95 -9.62 -10.69 -6.58
C LEU A 95 -9.75 -9.24 -7.06
N THR A 96 -8.69 -8.68 -7.65
CA THR A 96 -8.71 -7.31 -8.17
C THR A 96 -9.63 -7.19 -9.39
N LYS A 97 -9.68 -8.21 -10.24
CA LYS A 97 -10.63 -8.27 -11.36
C LYS A 97 -12.08 -8.32 -10.87
N ASP A 98 -12.39 -9.19 -9.91
CA ASP A 98 -13.74 -9.31 -9.34
C ASP A 98 -14.22 -7.96 -8.75
N GLU A 99 -13.32 -7.23 -8.08
CA GLU A 99 -13.61 -5.89 -7.56
C GLU A 99 -13.81 -4.85 -8.69
N LEU A 100 -12.99 -4.90 -9.75
CA LEU A 100 -13.11 -4.02 -10.91
C LEU A 100 -14.45 -4.24 -11.65
N ASP A 101 -14.79 -5.50 -11.91
CA ASP A 101 -16.04 -5.89 -12.58
C ASP A 101 -17.26 -5.44 -11.75
N GLU A 102 -17.21 -5.61 -10.44
CA GLU A 102 -18.25 -5.16 -9.52
C GLU A 102 -18.43 -3.63 -9.54
N ARG A 103 -17.32 -2.88 -9.62
CA ARG A 103 -17.41 -1.42 -9.76
C ARG A 103 -18.02 -1.00 -11.08
N ARG A 104 -17.64 -1.65 -12.18
CA ARG A 104 -18.19 -1.35 -13.50
C ARG A 104 -19.71 -1.57 -13.55
N ARG A 105 -20.24 -2.55 -12.80
CA ARG A 105 -21.68 -2.79 -12.65
C ARG A 105 -22.44 -1.70 -11.87
N LYS A 106 -21.76 -0.96 -10.98
CA LYS A 106 -22.37 0.12 -10.20
C LYS A 106 -22.43 1.42 -10.99
N THR A 107 -23.48 2.21 -10.75
CA THR A 107 -23.59 3.56 -11.31
C THR A 107 -22.53 4.48 -10.71
N VAL A 108 -22.16 5.56 -11.41
CA VAL A 108 -21.16 6.54 -10.92
C VAL A 108 -21.58 7.14 -9.57
N ALA A 109 -22.88 7.32 -9.33
CA ALA A 109 -23.41 7.84 -8.07
C ALA A 109 -23.27 6.86 -6.89
N GLU A 110 -23.18 5.56 -7.16
CA GLU A 110 -23.02 4.50 -6.15
C GLU A 110 -21.55 4.18 -5.85
N ARG A 111 -20.61 4.67 -6.69
CA ARG A 111 -19.18 4.43 -6.50
C ARG A 111 -18.61 5.37 -5.44
N LYS A 112 -17.85 4.81 -4.50
CA LYS A 112 -16.96 5.59 -3.64
C LYS A 112 -15.64 5.80 -4.38
N LYS A 113 -15.37 7.06 -4.75
CA LYS A 113 -14.25 7.48 -5.59
C LYS A 113 -12.90 7.08 -4.97
N GLY A 114 -12.23 6.09 -5.56
CA GLY A 114 -10.86 5.69 -5.28
C GLY A 114 -9.97 5.74 -6.53
N MET A 115 -8.72 5.30 -6.42
CA MET A 115 -7.80 5.27 -7.57
C MET A 115 -8.29 4.35 -8.69
N MET A 116 -8.90 3.20 -8.37
CA MET A 116 -9.48 2.31 -9.35
C MET A 116 -10.51 3.03 -10.24
N ASP A 117 -11.32 3.93 -9.67
CA ASP A 117 -12.28 4.73 -10.43
C ASP A 117 -11.58 5.73 -11.35
N LEU A 118 -10.50 6.37 -10.88
CA LEU A 118 -9.69 7.25 -11.71
C LEU A 118 -9.03 6.51 -12.88
N LEU A 119 -8.53 5.29 -12.66
CA LEU A 119 -7.92 4.46 -13.70
C LEU A 119 -8.95 3.96 -14.72
N MET A 120 -10.21 3.78 -14.34
CA MET A 120 -11.30 3.46 -15.29
C MET A 120 -11.72 4.67 -16.15
N GLU A 121 -11.49 5.89 -15.66
CA GLU A 121 -11.90 7.14 -16.29
C GLU A 121 -10.78 7.80 -17.11
N VAL A 122 -9.51 7.43 -16.87
CA VAL A 122 -8.38 8.02 -17.56
C VAL A 122 -8.38 7.64 -19.04
N GLU A 123 -8.18 8.64 -19.88
CA GLU A 123 -8.09 8.52 -21.33
C GLU A 123 -6.73 9.06 -21.80
N ASN A 124 -6.17 8.46 -22.86
CA ASN A 124 -4.96 8.98 -23.50
C ASN A 124 -5.28 10.17 -24.43
N GLU A 125 -4.27 10.69 -25.12
CA GLU A 125 -4.40 11.87 -26.01
C GLU A 125 -5.41 11.69 -27.16
N ILE A 126 -5.74 10.44 -27.50
CA ILE A 126 -6.69 10.07 -28.56
C ILE A 126 -8.03 9.57 -28.01
N GLY A 127 -8.26 9.65 -26.70
CA GLY A 127 -9.52 9.29 -26.04
C GLY A 127 -9.68 7.81 -25.68
N GLU A 128 -8.62 7.00 -25.80
CA GLU A 128 -8.68 5.58 -25.43
C GLU A 128 -8.48 5.38 -23.93
N LYS A 129 -9.30 4.49 -23.34
CA LYS A 129 -9.23 4.13 -21.92
C LYS A 129 -8.24 3.00 -21.68
N LEU A 130 -7.76 2.90 -20.44
CA LEU A 130 -6.95 1.75 -20.02
C LEU A 130 -7.73 0.44 -20.13
N GLU A 131 -7.06 -0.58 -20.68
CA GLU A 131 -7.53 -1.97 -20.65
C GLU A 131 -7.55 -2.49 -19.20
N ASP A 132 -8.47 -3.42 -18.92
CA ASP A 132 -8.66 -3.96 -17.57
C ASP A 132 -7.40 -4.65 -17.05
N GLU A 133 -6.66 -5.35 -17.91
CA GLU A 133 -5.38 -5.99 -17.58
C GLU A 133 -4.37 -4.96 -17.05
N HIS A 134 -4.27 -3.80 -17.69
CA HIS A 134 -3.35 -2.73 -17.27
C HIS A 134 -3.81 -2.09 -15.95
N ILE A 135 -5.11 -1.87 -15.76
CA ILE A 135 -5.66 -1.35 -14.51
C ILE A 135 -5.34 -2.32 -13.36
N ILE A 136 -5.55 -3.62 -13.56
CA ILE A 136 -5.28 -4.65 -12.56
C ILE A 136 -3.78 -4.68 -12.23
N ASP A 137 -2.90 -4.74 -13.23
CA ASP A 137 -1.45 -4.80 -12.99
C ASP A 137 -0.93 -3.55 -12.26
N LEU A 138 -1.43 -2.35 -12.60
CA LEU A 138 -1.09 -1.12 -11.90
C LEU A 138 -1.53 -1.16 -10.43
N LEU A 139 -2.77 -1.61 -10.16
CA LEU A 139 -3.27 -1.70 -8.80
C LEU A 139 -2.47 -2.72 -7.98
N LEU A 140 -2.13 -3.87 -8.55
CA LEU A 140 -1.29 -4.85 -7.86
C LEU A 140 0.08 -4.27 -7.50
N LEU A 141 0.70 -3.52 -8.42
CA LEU A 141 1.97 -2.86 -8.18
C LEU A 141 1.87 -1.80 -7.07
N ILE A 142 0.83 -0.96 -7.09
CA ILE A 142 0.64 0.13 -6.13
C ILE A 142 0.36 -0.42 -4.73
N LEU A 143 -0.51 -1.42 -4.62
CA LEU A 143 -0.82 -2.09 -3.35
C LEU A 143 0.41 -2.78 -2.77
N PHE A 144 1.18 -3.49 -3.60
CA PHE A 144 2.45 -4.12 -3.18
C PHE A 144 3.46 -3.06 -2.70
N SER A 145 3.68 -2.02 -3.51
CA SER A 145 4.66 -0.96 -3.23
C SER A 145 4.31 -0.21 -1.95
N GLY A 146 3.06 0.24 -1.80
CA GLY A 146 2.61 0.97 -0.62
C GLY A 146 2.65 0.12 0.65
N ARG A 147 2.30 -1.17 0.55
CA ARG A 147 2.40 -2.12 1.67
C ARG A 147 3.85 -2.29 2.13
N GLU A 148 4.75 -2.65 1.21
CA GLU A 148 6.12 -3.00 1.58
C GLU A 148 6.88 -1.76 2.05
N THR A 149 6.85 -0.66 1.30
CA THR A 149 7.65 0.53 1.65
C THR A 149 7.16 1.20 2.94
N ALA A 150 5.86 1.43 3.11
CA ALA A 150 5.33 2.07 4.31
C ALA A 150 5.54 1.22 5.56
N ALA A 151 5.35 -0.11 5.48
CA ALA A 151 5.60 -0.98 6.62
C ALA A 151 7.08 -1.02 7.04
N HIS A 152 8.02 -0.99 6.07
CA HIS A 152 9.44 -0.91 6.40
C HIS A 152 9.78 0.42 7.06
N THR A 153 9.30 1.55 6.56
CA THR A 153 9.57 2.86 7.17
C THR A 153 8.98 2.95 8.58
N ALA A 154 7.73 2.53 8.77
CA ALA A 154 7.03 2.63 10.04
C ALA A 154 7.62 1.76 11.16
N MET A 155 8.41 0.73 10.84
CA MET A 155 9.15 -0.07 11.83
C MET A 155 10.21 0.73 12.60
N TRP A 156 10.74 1.80 12.01
CA TRP A 156 11.90 2.53 12.52
C TRP A 156 11.53 3.88 13.14
N GLU A 157 10.24 4.21 13.21
CA GLU A 157 9.76 5.49 13.72
C GLU A 157 9.37 5.42 15.19
N GLU A 158 10.20 6.03 16.06
CA GLU A 158 9.84 6.29 17.45
C GLU A 158 9.56 7.79 17.64
N GLN A 159 8.30 8.14 17.92
CA GLN A 159 7.82 9.54 17.93
C GLN A 159 7.45 10.07 19.32
N GLN A 160 8.27 9.80 20.34
CA GLN A 160 8.00 10.24 21.72
C GLN A 160 7.91 11.77 21.88
N ALA A 161 8.64 12.54 21.07
CA ALA A 161 8.66 14.00 21.16
C ALA A 161 7.37 14.67 20.65
N ILE A 162 6.68 14.05 19.69
CA ILE A 162 5.44 14.60 19.09
C ILE A 162 4.25 14.35 20.02
N ILE A 163 4.20 13.18 20.65
CA ILE A 163 3.17 12.84 21.65
C ILE A 163 3.15 13.89 22.78
N LYS A 164 4.32 14.35 23.24
CA LYS A 164 4.45 15.31 24.34
C LYS A 164 3.96 16.73 24.02
N ARG A 165 3.84 17.10 22.75
CA ARG A 165 3.41 18.46 22.33
C ARG A 165 1.92 18.55 22.00
N ARG A 166 1.18 17.43 22.03
CA ARG A 166 -0.23 17.40 21.65
C ARG A 166 -1.15 17.85 22.80
N PRO A 167 -2.08 18.79 22.55
CA PRO A 167 -3.17 19.06 23.48
C PRO A 167 -4.06 17.83 23.65
N SER A 168 -4.49 17.55 24.88
CA SER A 168 -5.39 16.42 25.19
C SER A 168 -6.79 16.55 24.58
N SER A 169 -7.18 17.74 24.11
CA SER A 169 -8.48 18.04 23.50
C SER A 169 -8.55 17.75 22.00
N GLN A 170 -7.42 17.49 21.34
CA GLN A 170 -7.36 17.30 19.90
C GLN A 170 -7.62 15.84 19.51
N LYS A 171 -8.62 15.62 18.64
CA LYS A 171 -9.10 14.27 18.27
C LYS A 171 -8.58 13.72 16.93
N SER A 172 -8.07 14.56 16.02
CA SER A 172 -7.66 14.14 14.66
C SER A 172 -6.54 15.03 14.11
N LEU A 173 -5.71 14.46 13.23
CA LEU A 173 -4.65 15.12 12.47
C LEU A 173 -5.21 15.91 11.30
N THR A 174 -4.69 17.12 11.13
CA THR A 174 -4.90 17.92 9.94
C THR A 174 -3.66 17.94 9.04
N LEU A 175 -3.84 18.19 7.74
CA LEU A 175 -2.72 18.32 6.80
C LEU A 175 -1.78 19.47 7.19
N THR A 176 -2.33 20.57 7.71
CA THR A 176 -1.55 21.73 8.16
C THR A 176 -0.59 21.31 9.27
N GLU A 177 -1.09 20.58 10.28
CA GLU A 177 -0.26 20.10 11.38
C GLU A 177 0.83 19.15 10.89
N ILE A 178 0.50 18.19 10.01
CA ILE A 178 1.49 17.27 9.43
C ILE A 178 2.64 18.05 8.77
N LYS A 179 2.32 19.13 8.05
CA LYS A 179 3.32 19.98 7.38
C LYS A 179 4.15 20.81 8.37
N GLU A 180 3.61 21.12 9.53
CA GLU A 180 4.29 21.88 10.59
C GLU A 180 5.20 20.99 11.46
N ILE A 181 5.16 19.65 11.31
CA ILE A 181 6.04 18.75 12.04
C ILE A 181 7.47 18.83 11.48
N GLU A 182 8.29 19.73 12.02
CA GLU A 182 9.65 19.98 11.52
C GLU A 182 10.59 18.76 11.60
N TYR A 183 10.43 17.91 12.62
CA TYR A 183 11.37 16.81 12.90
C TYR A 183 10.98 15.49 12.23
N LEU A 184 9.69 15.25 11.97
CA LEU A 184 9.22 13.99 11.38
C LEU A 184 9.84 13.71 9.99
N PRO A 185 9.90 14.66 9.04
CA PRO A 185 10.55 14.45 7.76
C PRO A 185 12.02 14.06 7.90
N LYS A 186 12.76 14.66 8.85
CA LYS A 186 14.17 14.34 9.12
C LYS A 186 14.34 12.89 9.59
N VAL A 187 13.40 12.39 10.41
CA VAL A 187 13.39 10.99 10.87
C VAL A 187 13.03 10.04 9.72
N ILE A 188 12.02 10.37 8.91
CA ILE A 188 11.67 9.59 7.71
C ILE A 188 12.89 9.48 6.80
N ASP A 189 13.54 10.61 6.48
CA ASP A 189 14.69 10.66 5.58
C ASP A 189 15.86 9.83 6.12
N GLU A 190 16.20 9.94 7.40
CA GLU A 190 17.28 9.15 8.00
C GLU A 190 16.93 7.65 8.06
N SER A 191 15.67 7.30 8.34
CA SER A 191 15.19 5.91 8.30
C SER A 191 15.31 5.33 6.89
N LEU A 192 14.88 6.07 5.86
CA LEU A 192 15.01 5.69 4.46
C LEU A 192 16.47 5.60 4.03
N ARG A 193 17.33 6.53 4.48
CA ARG A 193 18.77 6.52 4.19
C ARG A 193 19.45 5.26 4.74
N ARG A 194 19.05 4.80 5.93
CA ARG A 194 19.63 3.61 6.58
C ARG A 194 19.03 2.29 6.11
N ASN A 195 17.71 2.25 5.92
CA ASN A 195 16.94 1.03 5.72
C ASN A 195 16.04 1.13 4.49
N TYR A 196 16.64 1.52 3.35
CA TYR A 196 15.89 1.59 2.10
C TYR A 196 15.44 0.20 1.64
N PHE A 197 14.14 0.05 1.39
CA PHE A 197 13.54 -1.23 0.98
C PHE A 197 14.12 -1.77 -0.34
N ALA A 198 14.34 -0.90 -1.33
CA ALA A 198 14.83 -1.31 -2.64
C ALA A 198 16.36 -1.25 -2.71
N PHE A 199 17.03 -2.35 -2.34
CA PHE A 199 18.49 -2.44 -2.32
C PHE A 199 19.20 -1.95 -3.59
N ALA A 200 18.60 -2.18 -4.77
CA ALA A 200 19.18 -1.79 -6.05
C ALA A 200 18.10 -1.39 -7.05
N ILE A 201 18.51 -0.53 -7.99
CA ILE A 201 17.72 -0.15 -9.15
C ILE A 201 18.41 -0.72 -10.39
N TYR A 202 17.73 -1.61 -11.10
CA TYR A 202 18.29 -2.27 -12.27
C TYR A 202 18.04 -1.44 -13.53
N ARG A 203 19.04 -1.42 -14.42
CA ARG A 203 18.99 -0.82 -15.75
C ARG A 203 19.60 -1.77 -16.76
N LYS A 204 19.06 -1.80 -17.98
CA LYS A 204 19.66 -2.50 -19.11
C LYS A 204 20.39 -1.48 -19.98
N VAL A 205 21.67 -1.71 -20.23
CA VAL A 205 22.46 -0.91 -21.18
C VAL A 205 21.98 -1.25 -22.60
N VAL A 206 21.59 -0.24 -23.37
CA VAL A 206 21.07 -0.39 -24.74
C VAL A 206 22.08 0.02 -25.83
N ALA A 207 23.16 0.68 -25.43
CA ALA A 207 24.29 1.07 -26.26
C ALA A 207 25.51 1.25 -25.34
N ASP A 208 26.72 1.16 -25.89
CA ASP A 208 27.94 1.34 -25.11
C ASP A 208 27.98 2.74 -24.45
N VAL A 209 28.33 2.77 -23.16
CA VAL A 209 28.44 3.99 -22.37
C VAL A 209 29.81 4.01 -21.70
N ASN A 210 30.53 5.11 -21.86
CA ASN A 210 31.75 5.34 -21.10
C ASN A 210 31.37 5.92 -19.72
N ILE A 211 31.69 5.18 -18.65
CA ILE A 211 31.48 5.62 -17.26
C ILE A 211 32.87 5.86 -16.67
N ASN A 212 33.13 7.09 -16.27
CA ASN A 212 34.38 7.51 -15.62
C ASN A 212 34.41 7.10 -14.15
#